data_AF-A0A1M5SA93-F1
#
_entry.id   AF-A0A1M5SA93-F1
#
_cell.length_a   1.000
_cell.length_b   1.000
_cell.length_c   1.000
_cell.angle_alpha   90.00
_cell.angle_beta   90.00
_cell.angle_gamma   90.00
#
_symmetry.space_group_name_H-M   'P 1'
#
loop_
_entity.id
_entity.type
_entity.pdbx_description
1 polymer ?
#
loop_
_entity_poly.entity_id
_entity_poly.type
_entity_poly.pdbx_seq_one_letter_code
_entity_poly.pdbx_strand_id
1 'polypeptide(L)'
;MTKTILYPFRIDHDFRMGYAWSAELARRLKGRLSLFTTVTESTGESLEEVYHSLADAQGFYVKNFQLLQLRLKPVRSERNFLKGEFLPTFRDFVNRDLPHILVLPSLIFPNDVIKEYIAAGQPLAVLPSFQHSEIPTTRRDRSQWFIGMLKDVALYNVPASFFVTISEDQGLFNSIAAFFRK
;
A
#
# COMPACT_ATOMS: atom_id res chain seq x y z
N MET A 1 -17.59 11.76 0.86
CA MET A 1 -17.14 10.56 1.60
C MET A 1 -15.62 10.51 1.60
N THR A 2 -15.01 10.07 2.71
CA THR A 2 -13.55 9.90 2.80
C THR A 2 -13.14 8.65 2.03
N LYS A 3 -12.21 8.78 1.07
CA LYS A 3 -11.71 7.64 0.27
C LYS A 3 -10.99 6.64 1.18
N THR A 4 -11.32 5.36 1.07
CA THR A 4 -10.69 4.26 1.82
C THR A 4 -9.72 3.51 0.93
N ILE A 5 -8.45 3.45 1.31
CA ILE A 5 -7.43 2.62 0.67
C ILE A 5 -7.22 1.39 1.55
N LEU A 6 -7.50 0.20 1.05
CA LEU A 6 -7.27 -1.04 1.79
C LEU A 6 -5.90 -1.62 1.42
N TYR A 7 -5.04 -1.76 2.42
CA TYR A 7 -3.74 -2.42 2.31
C TYR A 7 -3.70 -3.69 3.18
N PRO A 8 -3.92 -4.87 2.57
CA PRO A 8 -3.61 -6.16 3.16
C PRO A 8 -2.08 -6.38 3.25
N PHE A 9 -1.63 -6.94 4.38
CA PHE A 9 -0.24 -7.33 4.60
C PHE A 9 -0.16 -8.63 5.40
N ARG A 10 1.01 -9.28 5.36
CA ARG A 10 1.34 -10.41 6.23
C ARG A 10 2.72 -10.17 6.84
N ILE A 11 2.93 -10.54 8.09
CA ILE A 11 4.20 -10.27 8.80
C ILE A 11 5.32 -11.26 8.45
N ASP A 12 4.96 -12.41 7.87
CA ASP A 12 5.90 -13.38 7.30
C ASP A 12 6.50 -12.94 5.94
N HIS A 13 6.10 -11.79 5.41
CA HIS A 13 6.62 -11.19 4.19
C HIS A 13 7.06 -9.73 4.45
N ASP A 14 8.07 -9.24 3.72
CA ASP A 14 8.41 -7.81 3.80
C ASP A 14 7.33 -6.95 3.15
N PHE A 15 6.53 -6.28 3.98
CA PHE A 15 5.41 -5.44 3.55
C PHE A 15 5.72 -3.94 3.65
N ARG A 16 6.95 -3.54 4.01
CA ARG A 16 7.29 -2.14 4.31
C ARG A 16 7.13 -1.22 3.10
N MET A 17 7.50 -1.73 1.92
CA MET A 17 7.36 -0.99 0.67
C MET A 17 5.89 -0.79 0.29
N GLY A 18 5.07 -1.83 0.39
CA GLY A 18 3.65 -1.69 0.11
C GLY A 18 2.90 -0.83 1.14
N TYR A 19 3.35 -0.84 2.39
CA TYR A 19 2.86 0.08 3.42
C TYR A 19 3.17 1.53 3.02
N ALA A 20 4.43 1.83 2.68
CA ALA A 20 4.85 3.17 2.29
C ALA A 20 4.08 3.67 1.06
N TRP A 21 3.88 2.81 0.07
CA TRP A 21 3.08 3.12 -1.12
C TRP A 21 1.63 3.46 -0.77
N SER A 22 0.99 2.62 0.05
CA SER A 22 -0.42 2.78 0.44
C SER A 22 -0.66 3.99 1.33
N ALA A 23 0.28 4.27 2.24
CA ALA A 23 0.26 5.47 3.07
C ALA A 23 0.38 6.74 2.22
N GLU A 24 1.32 6.75 1.26
CA GLU A 24 1.48 7.89 0.37
C GLU A 24 0.25 8.12 -0.51
N LEU A 25 -0.37 7.04 -1.00
CA LEU A 25 -1.61 7.13 -1.76
C LEU A 25 -2.75 7.73 -0.92
N ALA A 26 -2.97 7.21 0.28
CA ALA A 26 -3.99 7.71 1.19
C ALA A 26 -3.76 9.18 1.53
N ARG A 27 -2.51 9.59 1.76
CA ARG A 27 -2.15 11.00 2.01
C ARG A 27 -2.56 11.91 0.86
N ARG A 28 -2.20 11.54 -0.37
CA ARG A 28 -2.48 12.35 -1.58
C ARG A 28 -3.97 12.45 -1.88
N LEU A 29 -4.69 11.35 -1.69
CA LEU A 29 -6.14 11.34 -1.87
C LEU A 29 -6.91 11.96 -0.71
N LYS A 30 -6.24 12.46 0.34
CA LYS A 30 -6.86 12.91 1.59
C LYS A 30 -7.81 11.83 2.15
N GLY A 31 -7.44 10.57 1.97
CA GLY A 31 -8.20 9.38 2.35
C GLY A 31 -7.77 8.81 3.70
N ARG A 32 -8.40 7.69 4.07
CA ARG A 32 -7.99 6.83 5.18
C ARG A 32 -7.29 5.58 4.64
N LEU A 33 -6.27 5.12 5.36
CA LEU A 33 -5.60 3.84 5.12
C LEU A 33 -6.23 2.78 6.02
N SER A 34 -6.86 1.77 5.44
CA SER A 34 -7.33 0.58 6.16
C SER A 34 -6.26 -0.50 6.04
N LEU A 35 -5.70 -0.93 7.16
CA LEU A 35 -4.67 -1.96 7.23
C LEU A 35 -5.33 -3.28 7.60
N PHE A 36 -5.08 -4.35 6.83
CA PHE A 36 -5.66 -5.66 7.07
C PHE A 36 -4.57 -6.73 7.23
N THR A 37 -4.67 -7.56 8.25
CA THR A 37 -3.94 -8.82 8.36
C THR A 37 -4.75 -9.83 9.15
N THR A 38 -4.40 -11.11 9.03
CA THR A 38 -4.85 -12.13 9.96
C THR A 38 -3.81 -12.40 11.04
N VAL A 39 -4.27 -12.91 12.18
CA VAL A 39 -3.46 -13.42 13.29
C VAL A 39 -3.87 -14.86 13.52
N THR A 40 -2.94 -15.80 13.44
CA THR A 40 -3.20 -17.23 13.66
C THR A 40 -2.40 -17.76 14.84
N GLU A 41 -3.09 -18.32 15.84
CA GLU A 41 -2.45 -18.93 17.01
C GLU A 41 -1.53 -20.11 16.64
N SER A 42 -1.77 -20.75 15.48
CA SER A 42 -1.00 -21.88 14.97
C SER A 42 0.36 -21.52 14.37
N THR A 43 0.57 -20.28 13.95
CA THR A 43 1.86 -19.81 13.36
C THR A 43 2.76 -19.13 14.39
N GLY A 44 2.28 -18.99 15.65
CA GLY A 44 2.98 -18.26 16.70
C GLY A 44 2.93 -16.74 16.55
N GLU A 45 2.28 -16.23 15.50
CA GLU A 45 2.16 -14.80 15.24
C GLU A 45 1.28 -14.14 16.30
N SER A 46 1.87 -13.29 17.12
CA SER A 46 1.17 -12.55 18.15
C SER A 46 0.70 -11.18 17.65
N LEU A 47 -0.36 -10.65 18.28
CA LEU A 47 -0.81 -9.27 18.02
C LEU A 47 0.31 -8.25 18.29
N GLU A 48 1.19 -8.54 19.25
CA GLU A 48 2.36 -7.73 19.59
C GLU A 48 3.36 -7.66 18.42
N GLU A 49 3.66 -8.80 17.78
CA GLU A 49 4.53 -8.85 16.60
C GLU A 49 3.95 -8.08 15.40
N VAL A 50 2.62 -8.11 15.22
CA VAL A 50 1.94 -7.29 14.22
C VAL A 50 2.16 -5.80 14.50
N TYR A 51 2.03 -5.38 15.77
CA TYR A 51 2.29 -3.99 16.14
C TYR A 51 3.75 -3.58 15.94
N HIS A 52 4.70 -4.43 16.31
CA HIS A 52 6.13 -4.18 16.08
C HIS A 52 6.46 -4.06 14.59
N SER A 53 5.94 -4.96 13.77
CA SER A 53 6.15 -4.95 12.33
C SER A 53 5.57 -3.69 11.69
N LEU A 54 4.40 -3.24 12.14
CA LEU A 54 3.81 -1.98 11.68
C LEU A 54 4.60 -0.75 12.13
N ALA A 55 5.17 -0.76 13.33
CA ALA A 55 6.05 0.30 13.79
C ALA A 55 7.33 0.37 12.93
N ASP A 56 7.91 -0.77 12.56
CA ASP A 56 9.05 -0.82 11.64
C ASP A 56 8.67 -0.29 10.24
N ALA A 57 7.53 -0.70 9.69
CA ALA A 57 7.04 -0.21 8.41
C ALA A 57 6.78 1.32 8.41
N GLN A 58 6.23 1.86 9.49
CA GLN A 58 6.06 3.29 9.67
C GLN A 58 7.41 4.00 9.77
N GLY A 59 8.38 3.45 10.51
CA GLY A 59 9.74 3.97 10.60
C GLY A 59 10.45 4.00 9.24
N PHE A 60 10.30 2.93 8.46
CA PHE A 60 10.77 2.84 7.08
C PHE A 60 10.17 3.93 6.21
N TYR A 61 8.85 4.14 6.26
CA TYR A 61 8.17 5.18 5.50
C TYR A 61 8.69 6.59 5.87
N VAL A 62 8.71 6.91 7.17
CA VAL A 62 9.16 8.23 7.66
C VAL A 62 10.61 8.51 7.25
N LYS A 63 11.51 7.54 7.43
CA LYS A 63 12.93 7.67 7.08
C LYS A 63 13.12 7.98 5.61
N ASN A 64 12.44 7.25 4.71
CA ASN A 64 12.57 7.46 3.27
C ASN A 64 11.93 8.77 2.81
N PHE A 65 10.82 9.18 3.44
CA PHE A 65 10.15 10.43 3.10
C PHE A 65 10.92 11.68 3.56
N GLN A 66 11.60 11.61 4.71
CA GLN A 66 12.49 12.67 5.18
C GLN A 66 13.64 12.95 4.19
N LEU A 67 14.13 11.93 3.48
CA LEU A 67 15.18 12.12 2.47
C LEU A 67 14.74 13.05 1.35
N LEU A 68 13.44 13.03 1.01
CA LEU A 68 12.78 13.90 0.05
C LEU A 68 12.52 15.33 0.57
N GLN A 69 12.87 15.64 1.82
CA GLN A 69 12.65 16.94 2.46
C GLN A 69 11.19 17.39 2.51
N LEU A 70 10.26 16.43 2.47
CA LEU A 70 8.83 16.69 2.51
C LEU A 70 8.28 16.64 3.93
N ARG A 71 7.31 17.51 4.24
CA ARG A 71 6.59 17.47 5.53
C ARG A 71 5.51 16.39 5.49
N LEU A 72 5.60 15.43 6.41
CA LEU A 72 4.58 14.40 6.58
C LEU A 72 3.39 14.93 7.38
N LYS A 73 2.21 14.87 6.78
CA LYS A 73 0.95 14.89 7.53
C LYS A 73 0.61 13.44 7.91
N PRO A 74 0.23 13.17 9.17
CA PRO A 74 -0.21 11.84 9.57
C PRO A 74 -1.37 11.37 8.69
N VAL A 75 -1.27 10.14 8.19
CA VAL A 75 -2.36 9.45 7.50
C VAL A 75 -3.25 8.83 8.56
N ARG A 76 -4.57 9.03 8.46
CA ARG A 76 -5.51 8.32 9.33
C ARG A 76 -5.50 6.85 8.94
N SER A 77 -5.08 6.01 9.87
CA SER A 77 -5.03 4.56 9.67
C SER A 77 -6.05 3.83 10.55
N GLU A 78 -6.79 2.89 9.97
CA GLU A 78 -7.65 1.93 10.65
C GLU A 78 -6.98 0.55 10.60
N ARG A 79 -7.11 -0.23 11.68
CA ARG A 79 -6.41 -1.51 11.85
C ARG A 79 -7.44 -2.63 11.96
N ASN A 80 -7.45 -3.53 11.00
CA ASN A 80 -8.36 -4.66 10.88
C ASN A 80 -7.57 -5.96 11.02
N PHE A 81 -7.33 -6.38 12.26
CA PHE A 81 -6.57 -7.59 12.58
C PHE A 81 -7.54 -8.68 13.02
N LEU A 82 -7.75 -9.66 12.16
CA LEU A 82 -8.76 -10.70 12.35
C LEU A 82 -8.14 -12.06 12.61
N LYS A 83 -8.86 -12.97 13.26
CA LYS A 83 -8.43 -14.37 13.40
C LYS A 83 -8.88 -15.18 12.19
N GLY A 84 -8.01 -16.07 11.70
CA GLY A 84 -8.35 -17.01 10.62
C GLY A 84 -7.29 -17.10 9.52
N GLU A 85 -7.59 -17.90 8.50
CA GLU A 85 -6.73 -18.01 7.32
C GLU A 85 -6.79 -16.72 6.48
N PHE A 86 -5.62 -16.27 6.01
CA PHE A 86 -5.48 -14.97 5.36
C PHE A 86 -6.45 -14.74 4.19
N LEU A 87 -6.46 -15.61 3.18
CA LEU A 87 -7.25 -15.41 1.96
C LEU A 87 -8.77 -15.51 2.19
N PRO A 88 -9.31 -16.54 2.87
CA PRO A 88 -10.74 -16.59 3.19
C PRO A 88 -11.20 -15.38 4.01
N THR A 89 -10.48 -15.03 5.08
CA THR A 89 -10.83 -13.89 5.93
C THR A 89 -10.72 -12.56 5.19
N PHE A 90 -9.75 -12.41 4.29
CA PHE A 90 -9.62 -11.24 3.44
C PHE A 90 -10.81 -11.08 2.49
N ARG A 91 -11.24 -12.17 1.82
CA ARG A 91 -12.41 -12.15 0.94
C ARG A 91 -13.66 -11.74 1.69
N ASP A 92 -13.90 -12.31 2.87
CA ASP A 92 -15.03 -11.95 3.72
C ASP A 92 -15.00 -10.48 4.14
N PHE A 93 -13.81 -9.94 4.45
CA PHE A 93 -13.64 -8.55 4.83
C PHE A 93 -13.97 -7.60 3.67
N VAL A 94 -13.39 -7.83 2.48
CA VAL A 94 -13.61 -6.99 1.30
C VAL A 94 -15.08 -7.01 0.84
N ASN A 95 -15.74 -8.16 0.95
CA ASN A 95 -17.16 -8.28 0.59
C ASN A 95 -18.10 -7.54 1.55
N ARG A 96 -17.67 -7.29 2.80
CA ARG A 96 -18.46 -6.55 3.80
C ARG A 96 -18.26 -5.05 3.71
N ASP A 97 -17.03 -4.60 3.47
CA ASP A 97 -16.69 -3.17 3.34
C ASP A 97 -15.84 -2.95 2.08
N LEU A 98 -16.51 -2.61 0.99
CA LEU A 98 -15.88 -2.36 -0.31
C LEU A 98 -14.97 -1.12 -0.24
N PRO A 99 -13.64 -1.29 -0.35
CA PRO A 99 -12.74 -0.15 -0.32
C PRO A 99 -12.85 0.65 -1.61
N HIS A 100 -12.47 1.93 -1.55
CA HIS A 100 -12.43 2.75 -2.76
C HIS A 100 -11.29 2.30 -3.67
N ILE A 101 -10.18 1.85 -3.08
CA ILE A 101 -9.04 1.26 -3.79
C ILE A 101 -8.51 0.08 -2.98
N LEU A 102 -8.37 -1.05 -3.64
CA LEU A 102 -7.77 -2.26 -3.09
C LEU A 102 -6.32 -2.36 -3.53
N VAL A 103 -5.38 -2.40 -2.58
CA VAL A 103 -3.96 -2.60 -2.89
C VAL A 103 -3.65 -4.08 -2.76
N LEU A 104 -3.15 -4.73 -3.81
CA LEU A 104 -2.87 -6.18 -3.82
C LEU A 104 -1.38 -6.41 -4.05
N PRO A 105 -0.60 -6.75 -3.02
CA PRO A 105 0.79 -7.17 -3.20
C PRO A 105 0.86 -8.54 -3.90
N SER A 106 1.54 -8.61 -5.04
CA SER A 106 1.65 -9.87 -5.82
C SER A 106 2.43 -10.97 -5.09
N LEU A 107 3.15 -10.61 -4.01
CA LEU A 107 3.88 -11.56 -3.17
C LEU A 107 2.93 -12.36 -2.26
N ILE A 108 1.79 -11.79 -1.87
CA ILE A 108 0.83 -12.42 -0.95
C ILE A 108 -0.45 -12.87 -1.65
N PHE A 109 -0.75 -12.31 -2.83
CA PHE A 109 -1.94 -12.67 -3.62
C PHE A 109 -1.58 -13.46 -4.87
N PRO A 110 -2.14 -14.67 -5.03
CA PRO A 110 -2.11 -15.41 -6.28
C PRO A 110 -2.73 -14.64 -7.46
N ASN A 111 -2.22 -14.89 -8.67
CA ASN A 111 -2.67 -14.20 -9.89
C ASN A 111 -4.16 -14.40 -10.21
N ASP A 112 -4.72 -15.57 -9.89
CA ASP A 112 -6.14 -15.87 -10.03
C ASP A 112 -7.00 -15.01 -9.10
N VAL A 113 -6.57 -14.80 -7.85
CA VAL A 113 -7.25 -13.90 -6.90
C VAL A 113 -7.20 -12.46 -7.40
N ILE A 114 -6.06 -12.00 -7.94
CA ILE A 114 -5.95 -10.66 -8.52
C ILE A 114 -6.93 -10.50 -9.70
N LYS A 115 -6.98 -11.49 -10.60
CA LYS A 115 -7.90 -11.49 -11.75
C LYS A 115 -9.36 -11.47 -11.35
N GLU A 116 -9.73 -12.13 -10.25
CA GLU A 116 -11.08 -12.11 -9.67
C GLU A 116 -11.54 -10.66 -9.37
N TYR A 117 -10.72 -9.89 -8.65
CA TYR A 117 -11.03 -8.49 -8.33
C TYR A 117 -11.00 -7.57 -9.55
N ILE A 118 -10.12 -7.82 -10.53
CA ILE A 118 -10.13 -7.09 -11.81
C ILE A 118 -11.45 -7.32 -12.54
N ALA A 119 -11.89 -8.57 -12.66
CA ALA A 119 -13.12 -8.94 -13.35
C ALA A 119 -14.38 -8.39 -12.65
N ALA A 120 -14.34 -8.27 -11.32
CA ALA A 120 -15.40 -7.65 -10.53
C ALA A 120 -15.50 -6.12 -10.70
N GLY A 121 -14.60 -5.48 -11.46
CA GLY A 121 -14.59 -4.03 -11.67
C GLY A 121 -14.08 -3.23 -10.47
N GLN A 122 -13.47 -3.89 -9.47
CA GLN A 122 -12.93 -3.23 -8.28
C GLN A 122 -11.75 -2.33 -8.67
N PRO A 123 -11.72 -1.04 -8.27
CA PRO A 123 -10.52 -0.23 -8.41
C PRO A 123 -9.39 -0.79 -7.56
N LEU A 124 -8.26 -1.10 -8.20
CA LEU A 124 -7.16 -1.79 -7.54
C LEU A 124 -5.78 -1.36 -8.03
N ALA A 125 -4.81 -1.53 -7.14
CA ALA A 125 -3.40 -1.28 -7.37
C ALA A 125 -2.62 -2.55 -7.04
N VAL A 126 -2.03 -3.20 -8.05
CA VAL A 126 -1.22 -4.40 -7.87
C VAL A 126 0.23 -3.98 -7.65
N LEU A 127 0.74 -4.23 -6.45
CA LEU A 127 2.15 -4.00 -6.15
C LEU A 127 2.97 -5.18 -6.66
N PRO A 128 4.06 -4.94 -7.41
CA PRO A 128 4.92 -6.02 -7.86
C PRO A 128 5.63 -6.66 -6.67
N SER A 129 6.16 -7.86 -6.90
CA SER A 129 7.14 -8.44 -5.99
C SER A 129 8.38 -7.56 -6.05
N PHE A 130 8.62 -6.80 -4.99
CA PHE A 130 9.84 -6.04 -4.85
C PHE A 130 10.95 -7.03 -4.48
N GLN A 131 11.48 -7.73 -5.48
CA GLN A 131 12.73 -8.48 -5.31
C GLN A 131 13.80 -7.46 -4.91
N HIS A 132 14.39 -7.67 -3.74
CA HIS A 132 15.30 -6.71 -3.11
C HIS A 132 16.52 -6.45 -4.00
N SER A 133 16.46 -5.43 -4.86
CA SER A 133 17.63 -4.64 -5.18
C SER A 133 18.10 -4.00 -3.87
N GLU A 134 19.36 -4.19 -3.48
CA GLU A 134 19.93 -3.61 -2.26
C GLU A 134 19.47 -2.16 -2.08
N ILE A 135 18.92 -1.84 -0.90
CA ILE A 135 18.50 -0.46 -0.62
C ILE A 135 19.73 0.43 -0.75
N PRO A 136 19.72 1.41 -1.67
CA PRO A 136 20.92 2.20 -1.92
C PRO A 136 21.43 2.87 -0.64
N THR A 137 22.75 2.97 -0.52
CA THR A 137 23.41 3.52 0.66
C THR A 137 23.42 5.05 0.65
N THR A 138 23.53 5.66 -0.54
CA THR A 138 23.55 7.11 -0.68
C THR A 138 22.16 7.71 -0.56
N ARG A 139 22.08 8.93 -0.01
CA ARG A 139 20.81 9.67 0.13
C ARG A 139 20.11 9.91 -1.21
N ARG A 140 20.88 10.26 -2.25
CA ARG A 140 20.35 10.58 -3.58
C ARG A 140 19.74 9.34 -4.23
N ASP A 141 20.49 8.24 -4.23
CA ASP A 141 20.07 7.01 -4.90
C ASP A 141 18.89 6.38 -4.17
N ARG A 142 18.87 6.44 -2.83
CA ARG A 142 17.72 5.97 -2.05
C ARG A 142 16.45 6.77 -2.33
N SER A 143 16.58 8.08 -2.56
CA SER A 143 15.45 8.93 -2.93
C SER A 143 14.91 8.54 -4.32
N GLN A 144 15.79 8.30 -5.29
CA GLN A 144 15.41 7.86 -6.64
C GLN A 144 14.80 6.46 -6.62
N TRP A 145 15.37 5.55 -5.85
CA TRP A 145 14.86 4.20 -5.64
C TRP A 145 13.46 4.21 -5.01
N PHE A 146 13.25 5.02 -3.97
CA PHE A 146 11.94 5.18 -3.34
C PHE A 146 10.91 5.75 -4.32
N ILE A 147 11.30 6.70 -5.18
CA ILE A 147 10.44 7.20 -6.25
C ILE A 147 10.18 6.10 -7.29
N GLY A 148 11.18 5.30 -7.66
CA GLY A 148 11.06 4.18 -8.60
C GLY A 148 10.04 3.14 -8.13
N MET A 149 10.13 2.72 -6.87
CA MET A 149 9.14 1.85 -6.23
C MET A 149 7.71 2.36 -6.43
N LEU A 150 7.47 3.67 -6.24
CA LEU A 150 6.14 4.23 -6.37
C LEU A 150 5.57 4.12 -7.80
N LYS A 151 6.42 3.94 -8.81
CA LYS A 151 6.05 3.83 -10.24
C LYS A 151 5.70 2.43 -10.69
N ASP A 152 6.27 1.40 -10.07
CA ASP A 152 6.22 0.03 -10.60
C ASP A 152 4.87 -0.68 -10.32
N VAL A 153 3.85 0.08 -9.91
CA VAL A 153 2.53 -0.41 -9.53
C VAL A 153 1.60 -0.43 -10.73
N ALA A 154 0.94 -1.57 -10.96
CA ALA A 154 -0.07 -1.70 -11.99
C ALA A 154 -1.45 -1.28 -11.44
N LEU A 155 -2.12 -0.37 -12.14
CA LEU A 155 -3.45 0.12 -11.76
C LEU A 155 -4.53 -0.49 -12.65
N TYR A 156 -5.67 -0.89 -12.08
CA TYR A 156 -6.80 -1.44 -12.81
C TYR A 156 -8.12 -0.85 -12.30
N ASN A 157 -9.06 -0.61 -13.21
CA ASN A 157 -10.40 -0.08 -12.93
C ASN A 157 -10.42 1.23 -12.13
N VAL A 158 -9.33 2.00 -12.14
CA VAL A 158 -9.22 3.26 -11.42
C VAL A 158 -9.82 4.39 -12.27
N PRO A 159 -10.83 5.14 -11.79
CA PRO A 159 -11.50 6.16 -12.60
C PRO A 159 -10.55 7.34 -12.90
N ALA A 160 -10.71 7.99 -14.06
CA ALA A 160 -9.83 9.10 -14.47
C ALA A 160 -9.75 10.26 -13.45
N SER A 161 -10.83 10.48 -12.69
CA SER A 161 -10.90 11.48 -11.60
C SER A 161 -9.94 11.21 -10.43
N PHE A 162 -9.47 9.97 -10.29
CA PHE A 162 -8.40 9.62 -9.36
C PHE A 162 -7.12 10.38 -9.69
N PHE A 163 -6.73 10.43 -10.96
CA PHE A 163 -5.51 11.10 -11.40
C PHE A 163 -5.60 12.61 -11.26
N VAL A 164 -6.79 13.19 -11.47
CA VAL A 164 -7.06 14.61 -11.23
C VAL A 164 -6.83 14.97 -9.76
N THR A 165 -7.37 14.16 -8.84
CA THR A 165 -7.22 14.39 -7.38
C THR A 165 -5.75 14.33 -6.94
N ILE A 166 -4.94 13.48 -7.58
CA ILE A 166 -3.52 13.31 -7.26
C ILE A 166 -2.69 14.47 -7.86
N SER A 167 -3.22 15.17 -8.87
CA SER A 167 -2.46 16.13 -9.67
C SER A 167 -2.32 17.56 -9.13
N GLU A 168 -2.99 17.88 -8.03
CA GLU A 168 -3.03 19.23 -7.48
C GLU A 168 -1.84 19.57 -6.54
N ASP A 169 -0.88 18.67 -6.32
CA ASP A 169 0.27 18.85 -5.39
C ASP A 169 1.63 18.92 -6.12
N GLN A 170 2.01 20.11 -6.59
CA GLN A 170 3.03 20.35 -7.63
C GLN A 170 4.49 19.96 -7.30
N GLY A 171 4.90 19.89 -6.03
CA GLY A 171 6.34 19.83 -5.66
C GLY A 171 7.05 18.50 -5.95
N LEU A 172 6.33 17.38 -5.83
CA LEU A 172 6.82 16.03 -6.17
C LEU A 172 6.00 15.38 -7.29
N PHE A 173 4.92 16.05 -7.75
CA PHE A 173 4.01 15.51 -8.74
C PHE A 173 4.41 15.82 -10.18
N ASN A 174 5.23 16.82 -10.50
CA ASN A 174 5.68 16.98 -11.89
C ASN A 174 6.49 15.77 -12.40
N SER A 175 7.13 15.01 -11.51
CA SER A 175 7.65 13.69 -11.83
C SER A 175 6.55 12.62 -11.83
N ILE A 176 5.60 12.65 -10.89
CA ILE A 176 4.52 11.66 -10.75
C ILE A 176 3.32 11.75 -11.72
N ALA A 177 3.04 12.91 -12.29
CA ALA A 177 2.00 13.14 -13.29
C ALA A 177 2.26 12.37 -14.58
N ALA A 178 3.53 12.24 -14.95
CA ALA A 178 3.97 11.39 -16.04
C ALA A 178 3.83 9.88 -15.71
N PHE A 179 3.69 9.51 -14.43
CA PHE A 179 3.67 8.10 -13.98
C PHE A 179 2.33 7.41 -14.19
N PHE A 180 1.23 8.15 -14.25
CA PHE A 180 -0.11 7.58 -14.31
C PHE A 180 -0.84 7.82 -15.63
N ARG A 181 -0.16 8.41 -16.61
CA ARG A 181 -0.72 8.81 -17.92
C ARG A 181 -0.42 7.82 -19.05
N LYS A 182 -0.24 6.53 -18.75
CA LYS A 182 -0.22 5.49 -19.78
C LYS A 182 -1.64 5.08 -20.14
#